data_AF-A0AA48GXG7-F1
#
_entry.id   AF-A0AA48GXG7-F1
#
_cell.length_a   1.000
_cell.length_b   1.000
_cell.length_c   1.000
_cell.angle_alpha   90.00
_cell.angle_beta   90.00
_cell.angle_gamma   90.00
#
_symmetry.space_group_name_H-M   'P 1'
#
loop_
_entity.id
_entity.type
_entity.pdbx_description
1 polymer ?
#
loop_
_entity_poly.entity_id
_entity_poly.type
_entity_poly.pdbx_seq_one_letter_code
_entity_poly.pdbx_strand_id
1 'polypeptide(L)'
;MWVAIAAYLTLFYLALKHRRNVRLHAGYMLATPLILFESPFGRFMDLLFPAWNFIGSEGPHAILDTIAISDGIAIVFAMTLYFMDRKHGAPWLVASGFMAVQAVLTWFTPQMPFMADLFAAYATIPEAVTLVVGLALGAAAAWFGWEAGKPPARKPAVA
;
A
#
# COMPACT_ATOMS: atom_id res chain seq x y z
N MET A 1 2.01 -8.99 2.20
CA MET A 1 1.46 -9.18 0.84
C MET A 1 -0.03 -8.80 0.73
N TRP A 2 -0.95 -9.42 1.49
CA TRP A 2 -2.39 -9.12 1.37
C TRP A 2 -2.75 -7.67 1.70
N VAL A 3 -2.11 -7.08 2.71
CA VAL A 3 -2.31 -5.66 3.07
C VAL A 3 -1.88 -4.75 1.93
N ALA A 4 -0.72 -5.00 1.32
CA ALA A 4 -0.27 -4.25 0.16
C ALA A 4 -1.29 -4.34 -1.00
N ILE A 5 -1.78 -5.53 -1.35
CA ILE A 5 -2.81 -5.69 -2.39
C ILE A 5 -4.06 -4.86 -2.06
N ALA A 6 -4.56 -4.96 -0.82
CA ALA A 6 -5.72 -4.17 -0.39
C ALA A 6 -5.45 -2.66 -0.45
N ALA A 7 -4.26 -2.22 -0.05
CA ALA A 7 -3.84 -0.83 -0.13
C ALA A 7 -3.80 -0.34 -1.57
N TYR A 8 -3.20 -1.11 -2.49
CA TYR A 8 -3.15 -0.81 -3.92
C TYR A 8 -4.55 -0.65 -4.52
N LEU A 9 -5.42 -1.64 -4.31
CA LEU A 9 -6.79 -1.61 -4.82
C LEU A 9 -7.56 -0.41 -4.24
N THR A 10 -7.38 -0.11 -2.96
CA THR A 10 -8.07 1.00 -2.29
C THR A 10 -7.58 2.35 -2.79
N LEU A 11 -6.26 2.58 -2.85
CA LEU A 11 -5.68 3.83 -3.31
C LEU A 11 -5.97 4.07 -4.80
N PHE A 12 -5.90 3.03 -5.63
CA PHE A 12 -6.26 3.12 -7.04
C PHE A 12 -7.75 3.43 -7.24
N TYR A 13 -8.63 2.74 -6.52
CA TYR A 13 -10.07 3.04 -6.49
C TYR A 13 -10.32 4.50 -6.08
N LEU A 14 -9.69 4.96 -4.99
CA LEU A 14 -9.86 6.33 -4.48
C LEU A 14 -9.30 7.39 -5.43
N ALA A 15 -8.21 7.10 -6.13
CA ALA A 15 -7.67 7.96 -7.17
C ALA A 15 -8.69 8.17 -8.28
N LEU A 16 -9.31 7.10 -8.78
CA LEU A 16 -10.33 7.18 -9.85
C LEU A 16 -11.64 7.83 -9.38
N LYS A 17 -12.06 7.54 -8.14
CA LYS A 17 -13.22 8.19 -7.50
C LYS A 17 -13.05 9.70 -7.46
N HIS A 18 -11.84 10.18 -7.16
CA HIS A 18 -11.54 11.61 -7.07
C HIS A 18 -10.93 12.19 -8.35
N ARG A 19 -11.06 11.55 -9.52
CA ARG A 19 -10.43 11.98 -10.80
C ARG A 19 -10.70 13.43 -11.21
N ARG A 20 -11.81 14.03 -10.75
CA ARG A 20 -12.19 15.42 -11.03
C ARG A 20 -11.54 16.42 -10.09
N ASN A 21 -10.98 15.97 -8.97
CA ASN A 21 -10.21 16.76 -8.02
C ASN A 21 -8.73 16.42 -8.19
N VAL A 22 -8.01 17.25 -8.94
CA VAL A 22 -6.60 17.01 -9.32
C VAL A 22 -5.71 16.78 -8.09
N ARG A 23 -5.92 17.53 -6.99
CA ARG A 23 -5.09 17.40 -5.79
C ARG A 23 -5.26 16.05 -5.12
N LEU A 24 -6.50 15.61 -4.92
CA LEU A 24 -6.77 14.31 -4.31
C LEU A 24 -6.39 13.16 -5.24
N HIS A 25 -6.70 13.27 -6.54
CA HIS A 25 -6.31 12.27 -7.53
C HIS A 25 -4.79 12.09 -7.56
N ALA A 26 -4.03 13.18 -7.72
CA ALA A 26 -2.57 13.13 -7.71
C ALA A 26 -2.03 12.61 -6.36
N GLY A 27 -2.61 13.03 -5.25
CA GLY A 27 -2.23 12.53 -3.92
C GLY A 27 -2.43 11.02 -3.78
N TYR A 28 -3.55 10.45 -4.22
CA TYR A 28 -3.78 9.00 -4.19
C TYR A 28 -2.84 8.24 -5.14
N MET A 29 -2.54 8.81 -6.32
CA MET A 29 -1.57 8.21 -7.25
C MET A 29 -0.15 8.21 -6.68
N LEU A 30 0.26 9.29 -5.99
CA LEU A 30 1.58 9.40 -5.36
C LEU A 30 1.70 8.57 -4.06
N ALA A 31 0.60 8.40 -3.33
CA ALA A 31 0.54 7.55 -2.14
C ALA A 31 0.66 6.06 -2.49
N THR A 32 0.29 5.66 -3.70
CA THR A 32 0.33 4.26 -4.17
C THR A 32 1.75 3.66 -4.16
N PRO A 33 2.78 4.26 -4.79
CA PRO A 33 4.15 3.73 -4.72
C PRO A 33 4.77 3.82 -3.32
N LEU A 34 4.26 4.68 -2.43
CA LEU A 34 4.75 4.78 -1.07
C LEU A 34 4.52 3.50 -0.25
N ILE A 35 3.47 2.74 -0.57
CA ILE A 35 3.20 1.43 0.06
C ILE A 35 4.31 0.40 -0.24
N LEU A 36 5.00 0.52 -1.38
CA LEU A 36 6.13 -0.37 -1.72
C LEU A 36 7.49 0.23 -1.35
N PHE A 37 7.54 1.26 -0.49
CA PHE A 37 8.78 1.95 -0.16
C PHE A 37 9.87 1.01 0.40
N GLU A 38 9.48 -0.06 1.10
CA GLU A 38 10.35 -1.10 1.64
C GLU A 38 11.38 -1.67 0.63
N SER A 39 10.96 -1.98 -0.60
CA SER A 39 11.80 -2.66 -1.60
C SER A 39 12.90 -1.75 -2.18
N PRO A 40 12.60 -0.54 -2.70
CA PRO A 40 13.63 0.39 -3.14
C PRO A 40 14.47 0.91 -1.97
N PHE A 41 13.89 1.07 -0.78
CA PHE A 41 14.66 1.47 0.41
C PHE A 41 15.68 0.42 0.82
N GLY A 42 15.29 -0.86 0.88
CA GLY A 42 16.23 -1.96 1.15
C GLY A 42 17.39 -1.97 0.16
N ARG A 43 17.09 -1.92 -1.15
CA ARG A 43 18.12 -1.85 -2.20
C ARG A 43 19.01 -0.61 -2.10
N PHE A 44 18.47 0.52 -1.66
CA PHE A 44 19.23 1.76 -1.49
C PHE A 44 20.14 1.72 -0.27
N MET A 45 19.68 1.11 0.83
CA MET A 45 20.48 0.88 2.03
C MET A 45 21.62 -0.11 1.76
N ASP A 46 21.37 -1.17 0.98
CA ASP A 46 22.41 -2.11 0.52
C ASP A 46 23.58 -1.40 -0.19
N LEU A 47 23.27 -0.36 -0.97
CA LEU A 47 24.25 0.37 -1.79
C LEU A 47 25.06 1.40 -1.02
N LEU A 48 24.44 2.15 -0.09
CA LEU A 48 25.08 3.29 0.58
C LEU A 48 25.54 3.00 2.01
N PHE A 49 24.82 2.14 2.73
CA PHE A 49 25.09 1.85 4.13
C PHE A 49 25.01 0.34 4.39
N PRO A 50 25.90 -0.48 3.78
CA PRO A 50 25.88 -1.93 3.94
C PRO A 50 26.02 -2.37 5.41
N ALA A 51 26.64 -1.55 6.26
CA ALA A 51 26.73 -1.81 7.70
C ALA A 51 25.42 -1.60 8.48
N TRP A 52 24.45 -0.88 7.89
CA TRP A 52 23.11 -0.64 8.44
C TRP A 52 22.06 -1.51 7.73
N ASN A 53 22.52 -2.45 6.92
CA ASN A 53 21.68 -3.41 6.27
C ASN A 53 21.30 -4.51 7.27
N PHE A 54 20.05 -4.47 7.71
CA PHE A 54 19.49 -5.52 8.55
C PHE A 54 19.13 -6.78 7.74
N ILE A 55 19.17 -6.71 6.40
CA ILE A 55 19.02 -7.84 5.49
C ILE A 55 20.28 -8.72 5.57
N GLY A 56 20.19 -9.84 6.28
CA GLY A 56 21.27 -10.83 6.39
C GLY A 56 22.05 -10.85 7.72
N SER A 57 21.62 -10.12 8.75
CA SER A 57 22.20 -10.30 10.09
C SER A 57 21.82 -11.67 10.70
N GLU A 58 22.70 -12.27 11.50
CA GLU A 58 22.51 -13.59 12.15
C GLU A 58 21.37 -13.62 13.19
N GLY A 59 20.73 -12.47 13.47
CA GLY A 59 19.59 -12.39 14.37
C GLY A 59 18.29 -12.93 13.74
N PRO A 60 17.31 -13.35 14.56
CA PRO A 60 16.01 -13.76 14.03
C PRO A 60 15.31 -12.55 13.38
N HIS A 61 14.75 -12.73 12.17
CA HIS A 61 13.79 -11.83 11.47
C HIS A 61 14.31 -10.75 10.46
N ALA A 62 15.56 -10.82 10.01
CA ALA A 62 16.23 -9.88 9.09
C ALA A 62 15.39 -9.17 7.98
N ILE A 63 14.55 -9.88 7.22
CA ILE A 63 13.75 -9.28 6.13
C ILE A 63 12.48 -8.59 6.66
N LEU A 64 11.78 -9.21 7.62
CA LEU A 64 10.51 -8.70 8.13
C LEU A 64 10.71 -7.47 9.04
N ASP A 65 11.83 -7.43 9.75
CA ASP A 65 12.24 -6.27 10.56
C ASP A 65 12.58 -5.07 9.67
N THR A 66 13.29 -5.33 8.56
CA THR A 66 13.60 -4.30 7.56
C THR A 66 12.32 -3.70 6.97
N ILE A 67 11.31 -4.53 6.70
CA ILE A 67 9.99 -4.08 6.24
C ILE A 67 9.33 -3.19 7.30
N ALA A 68 9.24 -3.65 8.55
CA ALA A 68 8.57 -2.89 9.61
C ALA A 68 9.25 -1.53 9.87
N ILE A 69 10.59 -1.47 9.84
CA ILE A 69 11.35 -0.23 9.99
C ILE A 69 11.13 0.71 8.79
N SER A 70 11.18 0.16 7.56
CA SER A 70 10.95 0.94 6.34
C SER A 70 9.55 1.55 6.29
N ASP A 71 8.54 0.75 6.64
CA ASP A 71 7.16 1.22 6.79
C ASP A 71 7.07 2.31 7.87
N GLY A 72 7.78 2.17 8.99
CA GLY A 72 7.87 3.20 10.03
C GLY A 72 8.36 4.55 9.49
N ILE A 73 9.44 4.54 8.69
CA ILE A 73 9.98 5.75 8.06
C ILE A 73 8.97 6.33 7.05
N ALA A 74 8.37 5.49 6.22
CA ALA A 74 7.38 5.91 5.23
C ALA A 74 6.11 6.49 5.88
N ILE A 75 5.67 5.94 7.02
CA ILE A 75 4.55 6.47 7.82
C ILE A 75 4.90 7.86 8.34
N VAL A 76 6.10 8.07 8.90
CA VAL A 76 6.52 9.40 9.36
C VAL A 76 6.45 10.40 8.22
N PHE A 77 7.02 10.06 7.06
CA PHE A 77 6.99 10.90 5.86
C PHE A 77 5.55 11.22 5.40
N ALA A 78 4.69 10.20 5.27
CA ALA A 78 3.29 10.36 4.89
C ALA A 78 2.52 11.23 5.91
N MET A 79 2.73 11.01 7.21
CA MET A 79 2.09 11.80 8.25
C MET A 79 2.57 13.25 8.25
N THR A 80 3.83 13.52 7.94
CA THR A 80 4.32 14.89 7.70
C THR A 80 3.54 15.55 6.57
N LEU A 81 3.39 14.88 5.42
CA LEU A 81 2.60 15.40 4.29
C LEU A 81 1.12 15.60 4.65
N TYR A 82 0.53 14.70 5.45
CA TYR A 82 -0.82 14.86 5.98
C TYR A 82 -0.96 16.11 6.84
N PHE A 83 -0.02 16.36 7.74
CA PHE A 83 -0.07 17.52 8.63
C PHE A 83 0.22 18.84 7.92
N MET A 84 1.02 18.83 6.84
CA MET A 84 1.31 20.01 6.02
C MET A 84 0.11 20.51 5.21
N ASP A 85 -0.74 19.60 4.68
CA ASP A 85 -2.00 19.97 4.00
C ASP A 85 -3.14 19.04 4.41
N ARG A 86 -3.72 19.27 5.60
CA ARG A 86 -4.85 18.46 6.09
C ARG A 86 -6.08 18.51 5.18
N LYS A 87 -6.26 19.57 4.37
CA LYS A 87 -7.43 19.71 3.50
C LYS A 87 -7.42 18.71 2.36
N HIS A 88 -6.24 18.35 1.85
CA HIS A 88 -6.08 17.36 0.78
C HIS A 88 -5.20 16.17 1.19
N GLY A 89 -4.88 16.04 2.48
CA GLY A 89 -3.95 15.04 3.00
C GLY A 89 -4.55 13.65 3.18
N ALA A 90 -5.85 13.46 2.92
CA ALA A 90 -6.52 12.16 3.05
C ALA A 90 -5.76 10.98 2.38
N PRO A 91 -5.14 11.14 1.20
CA PRO A 91 -4.33 10.08 0.60
C PRO A 91 -3.19 9.59 1.49
N TRP A 92 -2.48 10.52 2.13
CA TRP A 92 -1.34 10.20 2.99
C TRP A 92 -1.79 9.50 4.27
N LEU A 93 -2.91 9.93 4.86
CA LEU A 93 -3.49 9.28 6.04
C LEU A 93 -3.90 7.84 5.75
N VAL A 94 -4.55 7.60 4.59
CA VAL A 94 -4.94 6.25 4.16
C VAL A 94 -3.71 5.37 3.96
N ALA A 95 -2.68 5.88 3.29
CA ALA A 95 -1.44 5.14 3.10
C ALA A 95 -0.74 4.81 4.42
N SER A 96 -0.62 5.80 5.34
CA SER A 96 -0.08 5.57 6.68
C SER A 96 -0.84 4.49 7.44
N GLY A 97 -2.17 4.44 7.31
CA GLY A 97 -2.98 3.39 7.93
C GLY A 97 -2.63 2.00 7.42
N PHE A 98 -2.52 1.83 6.10
CA PHE A 98 -2.12 0.54 5.52
C PHE A 98 -0.69 0.14 5.89
N MET A 99 0.27 1.07 5.81
CA MET A 99 1.66 0.83 6.21
C MET A 99 1.76 0.47 7.71
N ALA A 100 0.96 1.11 8.57
CA ALA A 100 0.95 0.78 10.00
C ALA A 100 0.43 -0.64 10.25
N VAL A 101 -0.65 -1.04 9.57
CA VAL A 101 -1.16 -2.41 9.65
C VAL A 101 -0.12 -3.40 9.10
N GLN A 102 0.53 -3.06 8.00
CA GLN A 102 1.58 -3.89 7.42
C GLN A 102 2.75 -4.08 8.39
N ALA A 103 3.30 -2.99 8.94
CA ALA A 103 4.39 -3.02 9.90
C ALA A 103 4.08 -3.87 11.14
N VAL A 104 2.87 -3.75 11.68
CA VAL A 104 2.43 -4.56 12.83
C VAL A 104 2.36 -6.04 12.44
N LEU A 105 1.73 -6.36 11.31
CA LEU A 105 1.61 -7.75 10.88
C LEU A 105 2.97 -8.38 10.57
N THR A 106 3.87 -7.68 9.91
CA THR A 106 5.20 -8.20 9.59
C THR A 106 6.04 -8.39 10.84
N TRP A 107 5.92 -7.49 11.83
CA TRP A 107 6.58 -7.64 13.14
C TRP A 107 6.13 -8.90 13.90
N PHE A 108 4.83 -9.23 13.84
CA PHE A 108 4.26 -10.39 14.54
C PHE A 108 4.19 -11.68 13.70
N THR A 109 4.51 -11.61 12.40
CA THR A 109 4.46 -12.77 11.50
C THR A 109 5.34 -13.94 11.98
N PRO A 110 6.58 -13.73 12.47
CA PRO A 110 7.43 -14.84 12.88
C PRO A 110 6.93 -15.64 14.09
N GLN A 111 6.13 -15.02 14.95
CA GLN A 111 5.57 -15.64 16.14
C GLN A 111 4.29 -16.44 15.81
N MET A 112 3.83 -16.41 14.55
CA MET A 112 2.66 -17.15 14.09
C MET A 112 3.08 -18.49 13.46
N PRO A 113 2.85 -19.63 14.14
CA PRO A 113 3.36 -20.93 13.71
C PRO A 113 2.76 -21.41 12.37
N PHE A 114 1.59 -20.91 12.00
CA PHE A 114 0.87 -21.30 10.78
C PHE A 114 1.29 -20.48 9.53
N MET A 115 2.14 -19.46 9.68
CA MET A 115 2.52 -18.60 8.55
C MET A 115 3.35 -19.34 7.50
N ALA A 116 4.23 -20.26 7.93
CA ALA A 116 5.01 -21.09 7.02
C ALA A 116 4.10 -21.93 6.10
N ASP A 117 3.06 -22.55 6.68
CA ASP A 117 2.10 -23.36 5.91
C ASP A 117 1.28 -22.51 4.96
N LEU A 118 0.88 -21.29 5.35
CA LEU A 118 0.19 -20.35 4.47
C LEU A 118 1.06 -19.92 3.28
N PHE A 119 2.34 -19.62 3.51
CA PHE A 119 3.27 -19.28 2.43
C PHE A 119 3.53 -20.48 1.51
N ALA A 120 3.66 -21.69 2.06
CA ALA A 120 3.79 -22.92 1.28
C ALA A 120 2.55 -23.18 0.43
N ALA A 121 1.34 -23.02 1.00
CA ALA A 121 0.09 -23.14 0.26
C ALA A 121 0.01 -22.11 -0.87
N TYR A 122 0.33 -20.84 -0.60
CA TYR A 122 0.38 -19.78 -1.61
C TYR A 122 1.35 -20.12 -2.75
N ALA A 123 2.52 -20.68 -2.44
CA ALA A 123 3.54 -21.06 -3.43
C ALA A 123 3.09 -22.18 -4.39
N THR A 124 2.05 -22.94 -4.04
CA THR A 124 1.48 -23.99 -4.93
C THR A 124 0.46 -23.45 -5.93
N ILE A 125 0.02 -22.19 -5.78
CA ILE A 125 -0.95 -21.57 -6.68
C ILE A 125 -0.27 -21.31 -8.03
N PRO A 126 -0.83 -21.81 -9.16
CA PRO A 126 -0.28 -21.53 -10.48
C PRO A 126 -0.24 -20.03 -10.78
N GLU A 127 0.85 -19.55 -11.36
CA GLU A 127 1.05 -18.13 -11.66
C GLU A 127 -0.09 -17.54 -12.50
N ALA A 128 -0.61 -18.32 -13.46
CA ALA A 128 -1.74 -17.92 -14.29
C ALA A 128 -2.99 -17.58 -13.46
N VAL A 129 -3.24 -18.31 -12.37
CA VAL A 129 -4.38 -18.05 -11.47
C VAL A 129 -4.16 -16.72 -10.75
N THR A 130 -2.97 -16.51 -10.18
CA THR A 130 -2.62 -15.26 -9.50
C THR A 130 -2.73 -14.06 -10.44
N LEU A 131 -2.28 -14.21 -11.69
CA LEU A 131 -2.37 -13.17 -12.71
C LEU A 131 -3.83 -12.85 -13.07
N VAL A 132 -4.65 -13.87 -13.33
CA VAL A 132 -6.07 -13.69 -13.67
C VAL A 132 -6.82 -13.03 -12.51
N VAL A 133 -6.59 -13.47 -11.28
CA VAL A 133 -7.20 -12.87 -10.08
C VAL A 133 -6.74 -11.42 -9.92
N GLY A 134 -5.44 -11.13 -10.09
CA GLY A 134 -4.90 -9.78 -10.04
C GLY A 134 -5.52 -8.85 -11.09
N LEU A 135 -5.63 -9.31 -12.35
CA LEU A 135 -6.30 -8.57 -13.42
C LEU A 135 -7.78 -8.32 -13.11
N ALA A 136 -8.49 -9.35 -12.62
CA ALA A 136 -9.91 -9.23 -12.27
C ALA A 136 -10.13 -8.22 -11.14
N LEU A 137 -9.32 -8.28 -10.08
CA LEU A 137 -9.38 -7.32 -8.97
C LEU A 137 -9.04 -5.91 -9.41
N GLY A 138 -8.01 -5.74 -10.25
CA GLY A 138 -7.63 -4.45 -10.81
C GLY A 138 -8.72 -3.86 -11.71
N ALA A 139 -9.31 -4.67 -12.59
CA ALA A 139 -10.43 -4.26 -13.44
C ALA A 139 -11.67 -3.89 -12.61
N ALA A 140 -11.97 -4.66 -11.57
CA ALA A 140 -13.06 -4.36 -10.65
C ALA A 140 -12.83 -3.02 -9.92
N ALA A 141 -11.65 -2.82 -9.33
CA ALA A 141 -11.30 -1.56 -8.68
C ALA A 141 -11.35 -0.37 -9.66
N ALA A 142 -10.91 -0.56 -10.91
CA ALA A 142 -11.00 0.44 -11.96
C ALA A 142 -12.45 0.82 -12.26
N TRP A 143 -13.29 -0.19 -12.51
CA TRP A 143 -14.70 -0.02 -12.85
C TRP A 143 -15.46 0.70 -11.72
N PHE A 144 -15.36 0.19 -10.50
CA PHE A 144 -16.04 0.78 -9.35
C PHE A 144 -15.53 2.20 -9.05
N GLY A 145 -14.22 2.45 -9.16
CA GLY A 145 -13.65 3.77 -8.94
C GLY A 145 -14.11 4.79 -9.99
N TRP A 146 -14.20 4.35 -11.24
CA TRP A 146 -14.72 5.17 -12.33
C TRP A 146 -16.20 5.53 -12.14
N GLU A 147 -17.01 4.55 -11.76
CA GLU A 147 -18.44 4.72 -11.50
C GLU A 147 -18.69 5.65 -10.31
N ALA A 148 -17.98 5.45 -9.20
CA ALA A 148 -18.11 6.24 -7.98
C ALA A 148 -17.71 7.72 -8.13
N GLY A 149 -16.90 8.05 -9.14
CA GLY A 149 -16.51 9.44 -9.42
C GLY A 149 -17.39 10.19 -10.42
N LYS A 150 -18.54 9.63 -10.83
CA LYS A 150 -19.54 10.33 -11.65
C LYS A 150 -20.10 11.55 -10.90
N PRO A 151 -20.43 12.66 -11.61
CA PRO A 151 -21.06 13.81 -10.98
C PRO A 151 -22.44 13.41 -10.44
N PRO A 152 -22.87 13.98 -9.30
CA PRO A 152 -24.22 13.77 -8.81
C PRO A 152 -25.23 14.22 -9.88
N ALA A 153 -26.30 13.45 -10.05
CA ALA A 153 -27.36 13.79 -11.00
C ALA A 153 -27.86 15.21 -10.68
N ARG A 154 -27.82 16.08 -11.70
CA ARG A 154 -28.26 17.48 -11.57
C ARG A 154 -29.74 17.44 -11.18
N LYS A 155 -30.09 17.92 -9.98
CA LYS A 155 -31.50 18.01 -9.59
C LYS A 155 -32.21 18.90 -10.61
N PRO A 156 -33.38 18.48 -11.16
CA PRO A 156 -34.13 19.34 -12.06
C PRO A 156 -34.47 20.64 -11.34
N ALA A 157 -34.26 21.77 -12.04
CA ALA A 157 -34.63 23.07 -11.51
C ALA A 157 -36.13 23.05 -11.23
N VAL A 158 -36.52 23.29 -9.97
CA VAL A 158 -37.91 23.54 -9.62
C VAL A 158 -38.24 24.90 -10.23
N ALA A 159 -39.16 24.90 -11.21
CA ALA A 159 -39.66 26.09 -11.88
C ALA A 159 -40.64 26.85 -10.99
#